data_AF-A0A7C0U3M2-F1
#
_entry.id   AF-A0A7C0U3M2-F1
#
_cell.length_a   1.000
_cell.length_b   1.000
_cell.length_c   1.000
_cell.angle_alpha   90.00
_cell.angle_beta   90.00
_cell.angle_gamma   90.00
#
_symmetry.space_group_name_H-M   'P 1'
#
loop_
_entity.id
_entity.type
_entity.pdbx_description
1 polymer ?
#
loop_
_entity_poly.entity_id
_entity_poly.type
_entity_poly.pdbx_seq_one_letter_code
_entity_poly.pdbx_strand_id
1 'polypeptide(L)'
;TKILLRLLPFPPAKGTILLNLEKLKVLPHLLMRLLHLPERLTAIEFMDDLCRECIKDKFPFDLPPGEGLLLLEVDGSEKVVNIMLENIITIANELKVEVIKKEQKEKSELWEIRRAISPILFQLGEKKASYDIVVPYSHIFSMIKKIKMLRKEYKIHILCFGHIGDGNLHVNILYSSKEKNKAETVAKEIIKNTLNFGGTITGEHGIGYKKAAFLPWEIEPNTLHLMQRLKHTLDPNNILNPGKIFTI
;
A
#
# COMPACT_ATOMS: atom_id res chain seq x y z
N THR A 1 -10.02 19.00 22.00
CA THR A 1 -10.55 19.02 20.62
C THR A 1 -9.71 19.86 19.65
N LYS A 2 -8.60 20.47 20.07
CA LYS A 2 -7.69 21.24 19.19
C LYS A 2 -6.43 20.41 18.91
N ILE A 3 -5.78 20.66 17.77
CA ILE A 3 -4.49 20.07 17.41
C ILE A 3 -3.52 21.19 17.01
N LEU A 4 -2.24 21.02 17.34
CA LEU A 4 -1.15 21.89 16.89
C LEU A 4 -0.23 21.04 16.00
N LEU A 5 0.01 21.49 14.77
CA LEU A 5 0.78 20.74 13.77
C LEU A 5 2.00 21.53 13.31
N ARG A 6 3.08 20.81 13.00
CA ARG A 6 4.27 21.38 12.35
C ARG A 6 4.00 21.52 10.85
N LEU A 7 4.28 22.69 10.29
CA LEU A 7 4.26 22.93 8.85
C LEU A 7 5.65 22.72 8.26
N LEU A 8 5.69 22.23 7.03
CA LEU A 8 6.89 22.16 6.21
C LEU A 8 6.78 23.18 5.06
N PRO A 9 7.90 23.73 4.58
CA PRO A 9 7.89 24.58 3.39
C PRO A 9 7.32 23.85 2.17
N PHE A 10 6.57 24.57 1.34
CA PHE A 10 6.11 24.02 0.06
C PHE A 10 7.31 23.90 -0.90
N PRO A 11 7.54 22.74 -1.53
CA PRO A 11 8.67 22.55 -2.44
C PRO A 11 8.45 23.34 -3.74
N PRO A 12 9.48 24.01 -4.28
CA PRO A 12 9.34 24.82 -5.49
C PRO A 12 9.14 23.99 -6.77
N ALA A 13 9.57 22.72 -6.78
CA ALA A 13 9.37 21.81 -7.90
C ALA A 13 9.01 20.40 -7.43
N LYS A 14 8.33 19.65 -8.31
CA LYS A 14 7.99 18.24 -8.15
C LYS A 14 8.26 17.48 -9.45
N GLY A 15 8.58 16.20 -9.31
CA GLY A 15 8.76 15.28 -10.43
C GLY A 15 8.12 13.94 -10.13
N THR A 16 7.47 13.35 -11.14
CA THR A 16 6.94 11.98 -11.06
C THR A 16 7.47 11.12 -12.19
N ILE A 17 7.61 9.83 -11.92
CA ILE A 17 8.06 8.84 -12.90
C ILE A 17 7.30 7.54 -12.70
N LEU A 18 6.78 6.99 -13.79
CA LEU A 18 6.08 5.71 -13.83
C LEU A 18 6.98 4.66 -14.47
N LEU A 19 7.20 3.56 -13.75
CA LEU A 19 7.99 2.42 -14.20
C LEU A 19 7.09 1.21 -14.46
N ASN A 20 7.40 0.45 -15.51
CA ASN A 20 6.78 -0.84 -15.81
C ASN A 20 7.50 -1.96 -15.06
N LEU A 21 6.78 -2.74 -14.26
CA LEU A 21 7.33 -3.94 -13.64
C LEU A 21 6.92 -5.15 -14.48
N GLU A 22 7.67 -5.44 -15.55
CA GLU A 22 7.40 -6.60 -16.41
C GLU A 22 7.33 -7.90 -15.58
N LYS A 23 8.27 -8.06 -14.65
CA LYS A 23 8.33 -9.15 -13.67
C LYS A 23 8.54 -8.60 -12.27
N LEU A 24 7.72 -9.03 -11.31
CA LEU A 24 7.82 -8.57 -9.92
C LEU A 24 9.12 -8.97 -9.22
N LYS A 25 9.87 -9.96 -9.74
CA LYS A 25 11.15 -10.40 -9.16
C LYS A 25 12.21 -9.29 -9.08
N VAL A 26 12.09 -8.24 -9.91
CA VAL A 26 13.02 -7.10 -9.90
C VAL A 26 12.76 -6.16 -8.72
N LEU A 27 11.55 -6.19 -8.16
CA LEU A 27 11.06 -5.21 -7.19
C LEU A 27 11.95 -5.08 -5.94
N PRO A 28 12.43 -6.15 -5.28
CA PRO A 28 13.31 -6.00 -4.12
C PRO A 28 14.61 -5.25 -4.44
N HIS A 29 15.25 -5.57 -5.57
CA HIS A 29 16.50 -4.93 -6.00
C HIS A 29 16.27 -3.47 -6.38
N LEU A 30 15.16 -3.18 -7.06
CA LEU A 30 14.76 -1.84 -7.42
C LEU A 30 14.51 -0.98 -6.17
N LEU A 31 13.68 -1.46 -5.23
CA LEU A 31 13.41 -0.76 -3.97
C LEU A 31 14.68 -0.54 -3.16
N MET A 32 15.54 -1.56 -3.05
CA MET A 32 16.82 -1.43 -2.36
C MET A 32 17.64 -0.27 -2.95
N ARG A 33 17.81 -0.20 -4.27
CA ARG A 33 18.60 0.87 -4.90
C ARG A 33 17.97 2.26 -4.74
N LEU A 34 16.65 2.35 -4.86
CA LEU A 34 15.92 3.61 -4.72
C LEU A 34 15.99 4.15 -3.29
N LEU A 35 15.83 3.27 -2.28
CA LEU A 35 15.88 3.65 -0.86
C LEU A 35 17.28 4.04 -0.39
N HIS A 36 18.33 3.68 -1.13
CA HIS A 36 19.72 4.08 -0.87
C HIS A 36 20.17 5.31 -1.68
N LEU A 37 19.26 5.97 -2.40
CA LEU A 37 19.56 7.28 -2.98
C LEU A 37 19.85 8.29 -1.86
N PRO A 38 20.77 9.23 -2.09
CA PRO A 38 21.15 10.22 -1.06
C PRO A 38 19.99 11.15 -0.71
N GLU A 39 19.17 11.49 -1.71
CA GLU A 39 17.95 12.28 -1.52
C GLU A 39 16.75 11.34 -1.34
N ARG A 40 15.90 11.65 -0.37
CA ARG A 40 14.71 10.85 -0.07
C ARG A 40 13.62 11.10 -1.11
N LEU A 41 13.05 10.03 -1.65
CA LEU A 41 11.86 10.10 -2.49
C LEU A 41 10.64 10.48 -1.64
N THR A 42 9.74 11.30 -2.17
CA THR A 42 8.52 11.70 -1.45
C THR A 42 7.48 10.59 -1.44
N ALA A 43 7.44 9.78 -2.49
CA ALA A 43 6.55 8.63 -2.59
C ALA A 43 7.13 7.52 -3.46
N ILE A 44 6.78 6.28 -3.10
CA ILE A 44 6.99 5.09 -3.92
C ILE A 44 5.71 4.26 -3.82
N GLU A 45 4.95 4.20 -4.91
CA GLU A 45 3.62 3.61 -5.00
C GLU A 45 3.62 2.38 -5.89
N PHE A 46 3.23 1.24 -5.33
CA PHE A 46 3.05 0.00 -6.07
C PHE A 46 1.60 -0.18 -6.53
N MET A 47 1.41 -0.77 -7.71
CA MET A 47 0.12 -1.22 -8.23
C MET A 47 0.31 -2.58 -8.92
N ASP A 48 -0.45 -3.60 -8.52
CA ASP A 48 -0.34 -4.93 -9.14
C ASP A 48 -0.97 -5.03 -10.54
N ASP A 49 -0.95 -6.22 -11.11
CA ASP A 49 -1.49 -6.55 -12.44
C ASP A 49 -2.99 -6.28 -12.54
N LEU A 50 -3.79 -6.59 -11.52
CA LEU A 50 -5.21 -6.28 -11.56
C LEU A 50 -5.46 -4.79 -11.41
N CYS A 51 -4.72 -4.09 -10.55
CA CYS A 51 -4.82 -2.65 -10.43
C CYS A 51 -4.54 -1.99 -11.77
N ARG A 52 -3.46 -2.40 -12.43
CA ARG A 52 -3.07 -1.95 -13.77
C ARG A 52 -4.19 -2.14 -14.78
N GLU A 53 -4.81 -3.31 -14.84
CA GLU A 53 -5.95 -3.55 -15.75
C GLU A 53 -7.14 -2.63 -15.46
N CYS A 54 -7.39 -2.29 -14.18
CA CYS A 54 -8.49 -1.41 -13.78
C CYS A 54 -8.30 0.05 -14.21
N ILE A 55 -7.06 0.49 -14.41
CA ILE A 55 -6.73 1.90 -14.70
C ILE A 55 -6.14 2.10 -16.10
N LYS A 56 -5.97 1.04 -16.90
CA LYS A 56 -5.32 1.13 -18.21
C LYS A 56 -5.97 2.16 -19.13
N ASP A 57 -7.31 2.21 -19.16
CA ASP A 57 -8.08 3.11 -20.04
C ASP A 57 -8.06 4.58 -19.55
N LYS A 58 -7.45 4.86 -18.39
CA LYS A 58 -7.26 6.21 -17.88
C LYS A 58 -5.94 6.83 -18.34
N PHE A 59 -5.02 6.03 -18.84
CA PHE A 59 -3.79 6.55 -19.42
C PHE A 59 -4.07 7.07 -20.84
N PRO A 60 -3.48 8.22 -21.24
CA PRO A 60 -3.60 8.73 -22.61
C PRO A 60 -2.67 7.98 -23.60
N PHE A 61 -2.13 6.83 -23.19
CA PHE A 61 -1.20 5.99 -23.95
C PHE A 61 -1.35 4.54 -23.49
N ASP A 62 -0.94 3.61 -24.36
CA ASP A 62 -0.94 2.19 -24.04
C ASP A 62 0.16 1.85 -23.03
N LEU A 63 -0.18 1.02 -22.05
CA LEU A 63 0.81 0.53 -21.11
C LEU A 63 1.52 -0.73 -21.68
N PRO A 64 2.85 -0.81 -21.61
CA PRO A 64 3.60 -2.00 -22.04
C PRO A 64 3.35 -3.17 -21.09
N PRO A 65 3.24 -4.44 -21.55
CA PRO A 65 2.84 -5.56 -20.72
C PRO A 65 3.70 -5.74 -19.45
N GLY A 66 3.07 -6.16 -18.35
CA GLY A 66 3.80 -6.37 -17.10
C GLY A 66 2.93 -6.85 -15.93
N GLU A 67 3.59 -7.22 -14.84
CA GLU A 67 2.98 -7.78 -13.63
C GLU A 67 2.63 -6.73 -12.57
N GLY A 68 3.01 -5.47 -12.79
CA GLY A 68 2.68 -4.31 -11.95
C GLY A 68 3.27 -3.00 -12.48
N LEU A 69 3.03 -1.91 -11.74
CA LEU A 69 3.55 -0.57 -11.98
C LEU A 69 4.18 -0.02 -10.69
N LEU A 70 5.18 0.85 -10.84
CA LEU A 70 5.76 1.63 -9.74
C LEU A 70 5.70 3.11 -10.10
N LEU A 71 4.96 3.91 -9.32
CA LEU A 71 4.93 5.36 -9.45
C LEU A 71 5.81 5.96 -8.35
N LEU A 72 6.77 6.78 -8.73
CA LEU A 72 7.64 7.48 -7.79
C LEU A 72 7.43 8.99 -7.90
N GLU A 73 7.58 9.67 -6.77
CA GLU A 73 7.58 11.14 -6.70
C GLU A 73 8.83 11.62 -5.96
N VAL A 74 9.32 12.78 -6.42
CA VAL A 74 10.41 13.54 -5.81
C VAL A 74 10.02 15.02 -5.76
N ASP A 75 10.54 15.76 -4.80
CA ASP A 75 10.35 17.21 -4.69
C ASP A 75 11.63 17.92 -4.26
N GLY A 76 11.63 19.26 -4.37
CA GLY A 76 12.77 20.09 -3.99
C GLY A 76 13.00 21.23 -4.97
N SER A 77 14.24 21.71 -5.06
CA SER A 77 14.62 22.64 -6.14
C SER A 77 14.54 21.94 -7.51
N GLU A 78 14.34 22.70 -8.59
CA GLU A 78 14.34 22.15 -9.95
C GLU A 78 15.60 21.33 -10.25
N LYS A 79 16.77 21.80 -9.78
CA LYS A 79 18.04 21.09 -9.92
C LYS A 79 18.03 19.73 -9.20
N VAL A 80 17.53 19.70 -7.97
CA VAL A 80 17.44 18.46 -7.18
C VAL A 80 16.47 17.47 -7.84
N VAL A 81 15.28 17.95 -8.25
CA VAL A 81 14.29 17.13 -8.95
C VAL A 81 14.86 16.51 -10.23
N ASN A 82 15.58 17.30 -11.04
CA ASN A 82 16.24 16.81 -12.25
C ASN A 82 17.25 15.70 -11.95
N ILE A 83 18.15 15.92 -10.99
CA ILE A 83 19.17 14.94 -10.58
C ILE A 83 18.52 13.65 -10.07
N MET A 84 17.48 13.76 -9.23
CA MET A 84 16.81 12.58 -8.68
C MET A 84 16.10 11.76 -9.77
N LEU A 85 15.42 12.41 -10.71
CA LEU A 85 14.77 11.72 -11.82
C LEU A 85 15.78 11.01 -12.72
N GLU A 86 16.93 11.64 -13.00
CA GLU A 86 18.03 11.00 -13.75
C GLU A 86 18.59 9.79 -13.02
N ASN A 87 18.81 9.89 -11.70
CA ASN A 87 19.26 8.77 -10.89
C ASN A 87 18.25 7.60 -10.90
N ILE A 88 16.95 7.88 -10.82
CA ILE A 88 15.89 6.86 -10.93
C ILE A 88 15.93 6.19 -12.31
N ILE A 89 16.07 6.96 -13.39
CA ILE A 89 16.17 6.43 -14.76
C ILE A 89 17.42 5.55 -14.91
N THR A 90 18.56 5.97 -14.37
CA THR A 90 19.80 5.19 -14.38
C THR A 90 19.63 3.84 -13.67
N ILE A 91 19.05 3.85 -12.46
CA ILE A 91 18.74 2.62 -11.72
C ILE A 91 17.79 1.72 -12.51
N ALA A 92 16.74 2.30 -13.11
CA ALA A 92 15.76 1.56 -13.91
C ALA A 92 16.43 0.89 -15.12
N ASN A 93 17.26 1.62 -15.87
CA ASN A 93 17.99 1.11 -17.03
C ASN A 93 18.94 -0.04 -16.67
N GLU A 94 19.72 0.11 -15.59
CA GLU A 94 20.64 -0.92 -15.13
C GLU A 94 19.92 -2.21 -14.69
N LEU A 95 18.71 -2.08 -14.13
CA LEU A 95 17.85 -3.20 -13.76
C LEU A 95 16.92 -3.68 -14.89
N LYS A 96 17.03 -3.09 -16.09
CA LYS A 96 16.16 -3.36 -17.25
C LYS A 96 14.67 -3.18 -16.93
N VAL A 97 14.35 -2.17 -16.13
CA VAL A 97 13.00 -1.73 -15.81
C VAL A 97 12.65 -0.58 -16.74
N GLU A 98 11.59 -0.75 -17.52
CA GLU A 98 11.16 0.23 -18.50
C GLU A 98 10.53 1.47 -17.84
N VAL A 99 10.98 2.64 -18.27
CA VAL A 99 10.40 3.93 -17.88
C VAL A 99 9.25 4.25 -18.85
N ILE A 100 8.02 4.28 -18.34
CA ILE A 100 6.83 4.54 -19.16
C ILE A 100 6.66 6.05 -19.40
N LYS A 101 6.72 6.84 -18.33
CA LYS A 101 6.51 8.29 -18.39
C LYS A 101 7.26 9.00 -17.27
N LYS A 102 7.75 10.20 -17.57
CA LYS A 102 8.31 11.17 -16.62
C LYS A 102 7.52 12.48 -16.75
N GLU A 103 7.18 13.10 -15.63
CA GLU A 103 6.53 14.41 -15.58
C GLU A 103 7.28 15.32 -14.60
N GLN A 104 7.40 16.60 -14.97
CA GLN A 104 7.82 17.68 -14.06
C GLN A 104 6.76 18.75 -14.12
N LYS A 105 5.66 18.50 -13.41
CA LYS A 105 4.48 19.36 -13.34
C LYS A 105 4.06 19.44 -11.88
N GLU A 106 3.55 20.59 -11.46
CA GLU A 106 3.01 20.76 -10.10
C GLU A 106 1.87 19.77 -9.82
N LYS A 107 0.99 19.57 -10.82
CA LYS A 107 -0.08 18.56 -10.78
C LYS A 107 0.25 17.42 -11.75
N SER A 108 0.52 16.25 -11.20
CA SER A 108 0.80 15.05 -11.98
C SER A 108 -0.47 14.30 -12.38
N GLU A 109 -0.59 13.99 -13.67
CA GLU A 109 -1.67 13.17 -14.23
C GLU A 109 -1.56 11.72 -13.72
N LEU A 110 -0.33 11.22 -13.57
CA LEU A 110 -0.05 9.87 -13.05
C LEU A 110 -0.62 9.67 -11.65
N TRP A 111 -0.55 10.70 -10.81
CA TRP A 111 -1.13 10.67 -9.47
C TRP A 111 -2.65 10.61 -9.47
N GLU A 112 -3.32 11.33 -10.38
CA GLU A 112 -4.77 11.24 -10.52
C GLU A 112 -5.20 9.83 -10.92
N ILE A 113 -4.45 9.19 -11.82
CA ILE A 113 -4.70 7.81 -12.23
C ILE A 113 -4.51 6.85 -11.05
N ARG A 114 -3.40 6.97 -10.31
CA ARG A 114 -3.14 6.18 -9.09
C ARG A 114 -4.23 6.35 -8.04
N ARG A 115 -4.75 7.57 -7.84
CA ARG A 115 -5.86 7.87 -6.92
C ARG A 115 -7.17 7.23 -7.37
N ALA A 116 -7.39 7.09 -8.67
CA ALA A 116 -8.62 6.54 -9.23
C ALA A 116 -8.83 5.05 -8.94
N ILE A 117 -7.80 4.30 -8.54
CA ILE A 117 -7.90 2.87 -8.21
C ILE A 117 -8.96 2.63 -7.12
N SER A 118 -8.85 3.31 -5.97
CA SER A 118 -9.73 3.03 -4.82
C SER A 118 -11.22 3.24 -5.13
N PRO A 119 -11.64 4.33 -5.81
CA PRO A 119 -13.01 4.48 -6.32
C PRO A 119 -13.46 3.39 -7.28
N ILE A 120 -12.61 3.02 -8.26
CA ILE A 120 -12.97 2.00 -9.27
C ILE A 120 -13.26 0.65 -8.60
N LEU A 121 -12.55 0.30 -7.54
CA LEU A 121 -12.74 -0.99 -6.85
C LEU A 121 -14.14 -1.17 -6.27
N PHE A 122 -14.83 -0.08 -5.92
CA PHE A 122 -16.22 -0.17 -5.45
C PHE A 122 -17.22 -0.50 -6.56
N GLN A 123 -16.83 -0.33 -7.82
CA GLN A 123 -17.65 -0.65 -8.98
C GLN A 123 -17.47 -2.10 -9.45
N LEU A 124 -16.35 -2.74 -9.08
CA LEU A 124 -15.96 -4.06 -9.57
C LEU A 124 -16.48 -5.23 -8.72
N GLY A 125 -16.94 -5.00 -7.50
CA GLY A 125 -17.42 -6.05 -6.61
C GLY A 125 -18.63 -5.63 -5.79
N GLU A 126 -19.53 -6.58 -5.50
CA GLU A 126 -20.71 -6.36 -4.65
C GLU A 126 -20.29 -5.89 -3.24
N LYS A 127 -19.23 -6.48 -2.69
CA LYS A 127 -18.66 -6.16 -1.38
C LYS A 127 -17.14 -6.10 -1.46
N LYS A 128 -16.56 -5.31 -0.55
CA LYS A 128 -15.10 -5.10 -0.43
C LYS A 128 -14.64 -5.24 1.02
N ALA A 129 -13.60 -6.04 1.23
CA ALA A 129 -12.82 -6.07 2.45
C ALA A 129 -11.43 -5.52 2.16
N SER A 130 -11.02 -4.48 2.90
CA SER A 130 -9.75 -3.78 2.71
C SER A 130 -8.88 -3.95 3.94
N TYR A 131 -7.62 -4.33 3.73
CA TYR A 131 -6.60 -4.48 4.75
C TYR A 131 -5.34 -3.73 4.30
N ASP A 132 -4.93 -2.73 5.06
CA ASP A 132 -3.61 -2.10 4.96
C ASP A 132 -2.66 -2.85 5.91
N ILE A 133 -1.68 -3.54 5.34
CA ILE A 133 -0.68 -4.32 6.07
C ILE A 133 0.69 -3.73 5.79
N VAL A 134 1.62 -3.87 6.73
CA VAL A 134 3.04 -3.53 6.48
C VAL A 134 3.87 -4.78 6.67
N VAL A 135 4.84 -5.00 5.79
CA VAL A 135 5.84 -6.06 5.93
C VAL A 135 7.24 -5.49 5.72
N PRO A 136 8.29 -6.08 6.33
CA PRO A 136 9.66 -5.66 6.06
C PRO A 136 9.99 -5.72 4.56
N TYR A 137 10.87 -4.82 4.09
CA TYR A 137 11.25 -4.74 2.66
C TYR A 137 11.72 -6.08 2.08
N SER A 138 12.43 -6.87 2.88
CA SER A 138 12.90 -8.22 2.52
C SER A 138 11.76 -9.20 2.20
N HIS A 139 10.54 -8.95 2.71
CA HIS A 139 9.37 -9.81 2.55
C HIS A 139 8.28 -9.25 1.63
N ILE A 140 8.40 -8.03 1.12
CA ILE A 140 7.40 -7.41 0.23
C ILE A 140 7.11 -8.29 -0.99
N PHE A 141 8.15 -8.72 -1.71
CA PHE A 141 7.96 -9.58 -2.88
C PHE A 141 7.29 -10.92 -2.54
N SER A 142 7.70 -11.53 -1.42
CA SER A 142 7.10 -12.76 -0.91
C SER A 142 5.63 -12.57 -0.56
N MET A 143 5.28 -11.45 0.06
CA MET A 143 3.90 -11.11 0.41
C MET A 143 3.03 -10.89 -0.84
N ILE A 144 3.51 -10.13 -1.83
CA ILE A 144 2.79 -9.94 -3.10
C ILE A 144 2.60 -11.28 -3.83
N LYS A 145 3.64 -12.14 -3.85
CA LYS A 145 3.54 -13.48 -4.42
C LYS A 145 2.50 -14.34 -3.70
N LYS A 146 2.46 -14.29 -2.36
CA LYS A 146 1.45 -14.99 -1.55
C LYS A 146 0.04 -14.49 -1.84
N ILE A 147 -0.16 -13.17 -1.96
CA ILE A 147 -1.44 -12.57 -2.35
C ILE A 147 -1.89 -13.07 -3.73
N LYS A 148 -1.00 -13.06 -4.73
CA LYS A 148 -1.30 -13.60 -6.07
C LYS A 148 -1.61 -15.10 -6.05
N MET A 149 -0.98 -15.86 -5.16
CA MET A 149 -1.28 -17.28 -4.96
C MET A 149 -2.68 -17.49 -4.37
N LEU A 150 -3.01 -16.77 -3.30
CA LEU A 150 -4.34 -16.81 -2.66
C LEU A 150 -5.45 -16.42 -3.65
N ARG A 151 -5.19 -15.42 -4.49
CA ARG A 151 -6.09 -15.01 -5.59
C ARG A 151 -6.45 -16.18 -6.50
N LYS A 152 -5.45 -16.98 -6.90
CA LYS A 152 -5.62 -18.14 -7.79
C LYS A 152 -6.27 -19.32 -7.08
N GLU A 153 -5.79 -19.64 -5.88
CA GLU A 153 -6.23 -20.79 -5.07
C GLU A 153 -7.72 -20.68 -4.70
N TYR A 154 -8.13 -19.50 -4.22
CA TYR A 154 -9.51 -19.27 -3.79
C TYR A 154 -10.43 -18.79 -4.93
N LYS A 155 -9.87 -18.49 -6.11
CA LYS A 155 -10.60 -17.91 -7.25
C LYS A 155 -11.45 -16.72 -6.82
N ILE A 156 -10.79 -15.73 -6.21
CA ILE A 156 -11.41 -14.51 -5.69
C ILE A 156 -10.56 -13.31 -6.11
N HIS A 157 -11.20 -12.17 -6.41
CA HIS A 157 -10.48 -10.97 -6.83
C HIS A 157 -9.78 -10.34 -5.63
N ILE A 158 -8.45 -10.32 -5.68
CA ILE A 158 -7.61 -9.65 -4.69
C ILE A 158 -6.70 -8.69 -5.44
N LEU A 159 -6.82 -7.41 -5.12
CA LEU A 159 -6.01 -6.34 -5.68
C LEU A 159 -5.07 -5.80 -4.62
N CYS A 160 -3.83 -5.56 -5.00
CA CYS A 160 -2.79 -5.04 -4.13
C CYS A 160 -2.16 -3.77 -4.74
N PHE A 161 -2.20 -2.68 -3.99
CA PHE A 161 -1.50 -1.44 -4.29
C PHE A 161 -1.07 -0.78 -2.99
N GLY A 162 -0.15 0.17 -2.98
CA GLY A 162 0.20 0.86 -1.73
C GLY A 162 1.51 1.61 -1.70
N HIS A 163 1.74 2.21 -0.54
CA HIS A 163 2.95 2.94 -0.14
C HIS A 163 4.10 1.95 0.11
N ILE A 164 4.57 1.31 -0.96
CA ILE A 164 5.60 0.28 -0.89
C ILE A 164 6.94 0.83 -0.40
N GLY A 165 7.12 2.15 -0.52
CA GLY A 165 8.25 2.91 0.04
C GLY A 165 8.35 2.87 1.55
N ASP A 166 7.28 2.48 2.26
CA ASP A 166 7.25 2.27 3.72
C ASP A 166 6.92 0.80 4.07
N GLY A 167 6.90 -0.10 3.07
CA GLY A 167 6.50 -1.49 3.21
C GLY A 167 4.98 -1.74 3.31
N ASN A 168 4.17 -0.71 3.13
CA ASN A 168 2.72 -0.76 3.28
C ASN A 168 2.01 -1.21 1.99
N LEU A 169 1.13 -2.21 2.12
CA LEU A 169 0.35 -2.81 1.05
C LEU A 169 -1.14 -2.78 1.41
N HIS A 170 -1.95 -2.19 0.55
CA HIS A 170 -3.41 -2.18 0.63
C HIS A 170 -3.97 -3.36 -0.16
N VAL A 171 -4.35 -4.39 0.57
CA VAL A 171 -4.94 -5.61 0.02
C VAL A 171 -6.45 -5.49 0.04
N ASN A 172 -7.05 -5.51 -1.14
CA ASN A 172 -8.49 -5.32 -1.33
C ASN A 172 -9.09 -6.60 -1.92
N ILE A 173 -9.93 -7.26 -1.13
CA ILE A 173 -10.65 -8.48 -1.50
C ILE A 173 -12.05 -8.07 -1.94
N LEU A 174 -12.37 -8.33 -3.21
CA LEU A 174 -13.71 -8.13 -3.77
C LEU A 174 -14.46 -9.45 -3.78
N TYR A 175 -15.70 -9.45 -3.29
CA TYR A 175 -16.48 -10.67 -3.11
C TYR A 175 -17.99 -10.42 -3.21
N SER A 176 -18.71 -11.45 -3.62
CA SER A 176 -20.18 -11.49 -3.53
C SER A 176 -20.65 -11.94 -2.15
N SER A 177 -21.93 -11.73 -1.83
CA SER A 177 -22.52 -12.22 -0.57
C SER A 177 -22.33 -13.73 -0.37
N LYS A 178 -22.31 -14.51 -1.45
CA LYS A 178 -22.10 -15.98 -1.43
C LYS A 178 -20.65 -16.37 -1.10
N GLU A 179 -19.71 -15.45 -1.31
CA GLU A 179 -18.28 -15.68 -1.12
C GLU A 179 -17.76 -15.09 0.19
N LYS A 180 -18.64 -14.61 1.07
CA LYS A 180 -18.26 -13.98 2.35
C LYS A 180 -17.30 -14.85 3.17
N ASN A 181 -17.63 -16.13 3.39
CA ASN A 181 -16.77 -17.04 4.15
C ASN A 181 -15.41 -17.26 3.48
N LYS A 182 -15.38 -17.32 2.15
CA LYS A 182 -14.15 -17.42 1.36
C LYS A 182 -13.28 -16.18 1.53
N ALA A 183 -13.88 -14.99 1.45
CA ALA A 183 -13.19 -13.71 1.67
C ALA A 183 -12.64 -13.59 3.09
N GLU A 184 -13.39 -14.04 4.10
CA GLU A 184 -12.93 -14.07 5.49
C GLU A 184 -11.76 -15.03 5.70
N THR A 185 -11.76 -16.21 5.08
CA THR A 185 -10.62 -17.13 5.11
C THR A 185 -9.39 -16.52 4.45
N VAL A 186 -9.54 -15.91 3.28
CA VAL A 186 -8.44 -15.23 2.58
C VAL A 186 -7.88 -14.07 3.39
N ALA A 187 -8.74 -13.28 4.05
CA ALA A 187 -8.32 -12.22 4.95
C ALA A 187 -7.48 -12.75 6.11
N LYS A 188 -7.93 -13.83 6.78
CA LYS A 188 -7.18 -14.49 7.86
C LYS A 188 -5.80 -14.97 7.37
N GLU A 189 -5.74 -15.56 6.18
CA GLU A 189 -4.48 -15.99 5.58
C GLU A 189 -3.53 -14.82 5.30
N ILE A 190 -4.04 -13.70 4.76
CA ILE A 190 -3.24 -12.49 4.55
C ILE A 190 -2.67 -12.00 5.87
N ILE A 191 -3.52 -11.81 6.88
CA ILE A 191 -3.11 -11.32 8.20
C ILE A 191 -2.07 -12.25 8.85
N LYS A 192 -2.29 -13.58 8.80
CA LYS A 192 -1.36 -14.55 9.35
C LYS A 192 0.00 -14.50 8.65
N ASN A 193 0.03 -14.37 7.32
CA ASN A 193 1.29 -14.27 6.58
C ASN A 193 2.01 -12.95 6.85
N THR A 194 1.28 -11.84 6.98
CA THR A 194 1.84 -10.55 7.42
C THR A 194 2.58 -10.69 8.75
N LEU A 195 1.94 -11.28 9.75
CA LEU A 195 2.52 -11.49 11.07
C LEU A 195 3.71 -12.47 11.05
N ASN A 196 3.61 -13.55 10.28
CA ASN A 196 4.72 -14.49 10.09
C ASN A 196 5.97 -13.86 9.45
N PHE A 197 5.78 -12.81 8.64
CA PHE A 197 6.90 -12.01 8.09
C PHE A 197 7.40 -10.92 9.04
N GLY A 198 6.90 -10.86 10.29
CA GLY A 198 7.24 -9.80 11.24
C GLY A 198 6.64 -8.43 10.89
N GLY A 199 5.54 -8.43 10.14
CA GLY A 199 4.79 -7.23 9.78
C GLY A 199 3.72 -6.82 10.80
N THR A 200 2.94 -5.79 10.46
CA THR A 200 1.78 -5.33 11.25
C THR A 200 0.48 -5.43 10.45
N ILE A 201 -0.63 -5.73 11.13
CA ILE A 201 -1.97 -5.84 10.53
C ILE A 201 -2.56 -4.47 10.15
N THR A 202 -1.91 -3.38 10.54
CA THR A 202 -2.33 -2.02 10.21
C THR A 202 -1.14 -1.10 9.94
N GLY A 203 -1.08 -0.55 8.73
CA GLY A 203 -0.10 0.48 8.39
C GLY A 203 -0.55 1.87 8.78
N GLU A 204 -1.78 2.23 8.43
CA GLU A 204 -2.27 3.62 8.55
C GLU A 204 -3.74 3.76 8.98
N HIS A 205 -4.60 2.76 8.76
CA HIS A 205 -6.03 2.93 9.03
C HIS A 205 -6.45 2.60 10.47
N GLY A 206 -5.54 2.03 11.27
CA GLY A 206 -5.79 1.54 12.61
C GLY A 206 -6.64 0.25 12.66
N ILE A 207 -7.04 -0.12 13.88
CA ILE A 207 -7.72 -1.40 14.17
C ILE A 207 -9.23 -1.31 13.95
N GLY A 208 -9.88 -0.30 14.54
CA GLY A 208 -11.32 -0.08 14.47
C GLY A 208 -12.13 -1.33 14.85
N TYR A 209 -13.29 -1.52 14.21
CA TYR A 209 -14.11 -2.72 14.38
C TYR A 209 -13.56 -3.91 13.58
N LYS A 210 -13.18 -3.66 12.31
CA LYS A 210 -12.86 -4.72 11.34
C LYS A 210 -11.66 -5.57 11.74
N LYS A 211 -10.63 -4.97 12.36
CA LYS A 211 -9.40 -5.68 12.73
C LYS A 211 -9.32 -6.01 14.21
N ALA A 212 -10.32 -5.65 15.02
CA ALA A 212 -10.31 -5.91 16.47
C ALA A 212 -10.08 -7.38 16.80
N ALA A 213 -10.69 -8.29 16.02
CA ALA A 213 -10.52 -9.74 16.19
C ALA A 213 -9.09 -10.25 15.90
N PHE A 214 -8.28 -9.47 15.18
CA PHE A 214 -6.89 -9.81 14.83
C PHE A 214 -5.87 -9.15 15.74
N LEU A 215 -6.27 -8.14 16.54
CA LEU A 215 -5.36 -7.43 17.44
C LEU A 215 -4.61 -8.38 18.41
N PRO A 216 -5.24 -9.41 19.01
CA PRO A 216 -4.55 -10.36 19.87
C PRO A 216 -3.54 -11.27 19.14
N TRP A 217 -3.54 -11.27 17.80
CA TRP A 217 -2.57 -12.05 17.02
C TRP A 217 -1.24 -11.30 16.88
N GLU A 218 -1.28 -9.98 16.96
CA GLU A 218 -0.10 -9.10 16.85
C GLU A 218 0.43 -8.66 18.21
N ILE A 219 -0.46 -8.28 19.13
CA ILE A 219 -0.09 -7.68 20.40
C ILE A 219 -0.08 -8.73 21.51
N GLU A 220 1.05 -8.81 22.22
CA GLU A 220 1.21 -9.70 23.37
C GLU A 220 0.09 -9.47 24.42
N PRO A 221 -0.43 -10.54 25.05
CA PRO A 221 -1.48 -10.45 26.08
C PRO A 221 -1.25 -9.39 27.17
N ASN A 222 -0.04 -9.24 27.70
CA ASN A 222 0.25 -8.27 28.76
C ASN A 222 0.09 -6.81 28.28
N THR A 223 0.60 -6.52 27.08
CA THR A 223 0.47 -5.21 26.45
C THR A 223 -1.00 -4.92 26.12
N LEU A 224 -1.73 -5.90 25.60
CA LEU A 224 -3.15 -5.76 25.30
C LEU A 224 -3.97 -5.48 26.58
N HIS A 225 -3.67 -6.18 27.68
CA HIS A 225 -4.32 -5.96 28.97
C HIS A 225 -4.04 -4.56 29.52
N LEU A 226 -2.80 -4.06 29.39
CA LEU A 226 -2.47 -2.69 29.78
C LEU A 226 -3.28 -1.65 28.99
N MET A 227 -3.42 -1.83 27.67
CA MET A 227 -4.23 -0.95 26.83
C MET A 227 -5.72 -0.95 27.26
N GLN A 228 -6.28 -2.13 27.59
CA GLN A 228 -7.65 -2.25 28.09
C GLN A 228 -7.84 -1.58 29.45
N ARG A 229 -6.86 -1.70 30.36
CA ARG A 229 -6.88 -1.01 31.65
C ARG A 229 -6.89 0.50 31.48
N LEU A 230 -6.10 1.04 30.56
CA LEU A 230 -6.12 2.47 30.23
C LEU A 230 -7.49 2.90 29.70
N LYS A 231 -8.10 2.12 28.80
CA LYS A 231 -9.45 2.36 28.29
C LYS A 231 -10.48 2.43 29.42
N HIS A 232 -10.52 1.44 30.31
CA HIS A 232 -11.46 1.44 31.44
C HIS A 232 -11.20 2.57 32.45
N THR A 233 -9.94 2.98 32.63
CA THR A 233 -9.60 4.09 33.53
C THR A 233 -10.11 5.43 32.98
N LEU A 234 -9.98 5.65 31.67
CA LEU A 234 -10.36 6.90 31.02
C LEU A 234 -11.85 6.95 30.62
N ASP A 235 -12.48 5.79 30.43
CA ASP A 235 -13.88 5.65 30.05
C ASP A 235 -14.54 4.46 30.80
N PRO A 236 -14.83 4.61 32.10
CA PRO A 236 -15.33 3.52 32.94
C PRO A 236 -16.71 3.00 32.53
N ASN A 237 -17.53 3.83 31.89
CA ASN A 237 -18.86 3.47 31.41
C ASN A 237 -18.86 2.93 29.96
N ASN A 238 -17.68 2.81 29.33
CA ASN A 238 -17.49 2.37 27.95
C ASN A 238 -18.38 3.09 26.91
N ILE A 239 -18.60 4.39 27.07
CA ILE A 239 -19.47 5.16 26.16
C ILE A 239 -18.72 5.68 24.93
N LEU A 240 -17.40 5.78 25.00
CA LEU A 240 -16.56 6.27 23.92
C LEU A 240 -16.21 5.13 22.96
N ASN A 241 -17.05 4.94 21.94
CA ASN A 241 -16.78 4.10 20.77
C ASN A 241 -16.66 2.58 21.09
N PRO A 242 -17.67 1.98 21.74
CA PRO A 242 -17.64 0.59 22.21
C PRO A 242 -17.46 -0.42 21.07
N GLY A 243 -16.82 -1.55 21.36
CA GLY A 243 -16.57 -2.62 20.39
C GLY A 243 -15.56 -2.29 19.28
N LYS A 244 -14.85 -1.16 19.37
CA LYS A 244 -13.75 -0.81 18.44
C LYS A 244 -12.41 -0.90 19.17
N ILE A 245 -11.38 -1.37 18.46
CA ILE A 245 -10.05 -1.71 18.96
C ILE A 245 -10.08 -2.94 19.89
N PHE A 246 -10.89 -2.89 20.93
CA PHE A 246 -11.11 -4.00 21.86
C PHE A 246 -12.52 -4.55 21.69
N THR A 247 -12.69 -5.87 21.88
CA THR A 247 -13.99 -6.55 21.78
C THR A 247 -14.80 -6.47 23.10
N ILE A 248 -14.52 -5.48 23.93
CA ILE A 248 -15.18 -5.19 25.22
C ILE A 248 -16.22 -4.07 25.08
#